data_AF-M0CPH6-F1
#
_entry.id   AF-M0CPH6-F1
#
_cell.length_a   1.000
_cell.length_b   1.000
_cell.length_c   1.000
_cell.angle_alpha   90.00
_cell.angle_beta   90.00
_cell.angle_gamma   90.00
#
_symmetry.space_group_name_H-M   'P 1'
#
loop_
_entity.id
_entity.type
_entity.pdbx_description
1 polymer ?
#
loop_
_entity_poly.entity_id
_entity_poly.type
_entity_poly.pdbx_seq_one_letter_code
_entity_poly.pdbx_strand_id
1 'polypeptide(L)'
;MSARNDVPPDTLGVELTEDGVAVEYVDGREAFYRGVPTAVEDSVRAGPGKNVHVLVTDASETQGIMLYVNDLDTHDDILETTGVGRVMVEDGDEEPLFQGVTARSTAHRVEVEADLSVVNGRVFVFVEDEMGERSFEIVENA
;
A
#
# COMPACT_ATOMS: atom_id res chain seq x y z
N MET A 1 -22.16 -14.96 0.19
CA MET A 1 -20.69 -15.08 0.08
C MET A 1 -20.25 -13.87 -0.69
N SER A 2 -19.60 -12.89 -0.05
CA SER A 2 -18.88 -11.86 -0.81
C SER A 2 -17.63 -12.57 -1.32
N ALA A 3 -17.53 -12.76 -2.63
CA ALA A 3 -16.22 -13.04 -3.21
C ALA A 3 -15.35 -11.82 -2.89
N ARG A 4 -14.11 -12.01 -2.42
CA ARG A 4 -13.16 -10.91 -2.30
C ARG A 4 -12.50 -10.74 -3.66
N ASN A 5 -12.77 -9.61 -4.29
CA ASN A 5 -12.32 -9.29 -5.63
C ASN A 5 -11.35 -8.12 -5.63
N ASP A 6 -10.71 -7.85 -6.75
CA ASP A 6 -10.03 -6.58 -6.94
C ASP A 6 -11.02 -5.42 -6.82
N VAL A 7 -10.58 -4.35 -6.17
CA VAL A 7 -11.34 -3.10 -6.02
C VAL A 7 -10.46 -1.97 -6.56
N PRO A 8 -10.93 -1.17 -7.53
CA PRO A 8 -10.15 -0.07 -8.04
C PRO A 8 -9.97 1.01 -6.96
N PRO A 9 -8.78 1.63 -6.82
CA PRO A 9 -8.56 2.72 -5.88
C PRO A 9 -9.09 4.05 -6.44
N ASP A 10 -9.48 4.94 -5.52
CA ASP A 10 -9.69 6.36 -5.79
C ASP A 10 -8.48 7.19 -5.32
N THR A 11 -8.44 8.45 -5.71
CA THR A 11 -7.44 9.40 -5.20
C THR A 11 -7.80 9.82 -3.76
N LEU A 12 -6.86 9.64 -2.85
CA LEU A 12 -6.96 9.94 -1.42
C LEU A 12 -6.11 11.17 -1.06
N GLY A 13 -6.47 11.84 0.03
CA GLY A 13 -5.64 12.89 0.62
C GLY A 13 -4.46 12.28 1.37
N VAL A 14 -3.29 12.89 1.27
CA VAL A 14 -2.06 12.44 1.95
C VAL A 14 -1.43 13.60 2.68
N GLU A 15 -1.01 13.38 3.93
CA GLU A 15 -0.18 14.31 4.67
C GLU A 15 1.05 13.58 5.23
N LEU A 16 2.23 14.03 4.82
CA LEU A 16 3.50 13.52 5.31
C LEU A 16 4.02 14.43 6.43
N THR A 17 4.19 13.86 7.61
CA THR A 17 4.59 14.59 8.83
C THR A 17 5.88 14.01 9.42
N GLU A 18 6.47 14.72 10.37
CA GLU A 18 7.60 14.18 11.14
C GLU A 18 7.23 12.99 12.03
N ASP A 19 5.94 12.81 12.31
CA ASP A 19 5.41 11.77 13.18
C ASP A 19 4.84 10.56 12.42
N GLY A 20 4.76 10.62 11.08
CA GLY A 20 4.19 9.55 10.27
C GLY A 20 3.46 10.02 9.00
N VAL A 21 2.65 9.13 8.43
CA VAL A 21 1.89 9.33 7.19
C VAL A 21 0.39 9.27 7.49
N ALA A 22 -0.33 10.36 7.22
CA ALA A 22 -1.78 10.40 7.30
C ALA A 22 -2.40 10.20 5.92
N VAL A 23 -3.47 9.42 5.86
CA VAL A 23 -4.26 9.18 4.65
C VAL A 23 -5.73 9.46 4.96
N GLU A 24 -6.29 10.43 4.24
CA GLU A 24 -7.71 10.79 4.34
C GLU A 24 -8.51 10.00 3.29
N TYR A 25 -9.44 9.18 3.77
CA TYR A 25 -10.35 8.39 2.96
C TYR A 25 -11.46 9.26 2.36
N VAL A 26 -12.05 8.80 1.26
CA VAL A 26 -13.13 9.53 0.55
C VAL A 26 -14.34 9.79 1.46
N ASP A 27 -14.57 8.96 2.47
CA ASP A 27 -15.65 9.12 3.45
C ASP A 27 -15.31 10.04 4.64
N GLY A 28 -14.14 10.69 4.61
CA GLY A 28 -13.68 11.66 5.61
C GLY A 28 -13.07 11.02 6.87
N ARG A 29 -12.87 9.71 6.91
CA ARG A 29 -12.07 9.06 7.95
C ARG A 29 -10.58 9.18 7.62
N GLU A 30 -9.76 9.14 8.66
CA GLU A 30 -8.29 9.23 8.53
C GLU A 30 -7.63 7.97 9.11
N ALA A 31 -6.63 7.47 8.40
CA ALA A 31 -5.67 6.50 8.92
C ALA A 31 -4.31 7.18 9.11
N PHE A 32 -3.67 6.93 10.24
CA PHE A 32 -2.36 7.50 10.56
C PHE A 32 -1.35 6.40 10.88
N TYR A 33 -0.44 6.16 9.92
CA TYR A 33 0.67 5.22 10.05
C TYR A 33 1.81 5.90 10.81
N ARG A 34 2.17 5.35 11.97
CA ARG A 34 2.97 6.07 12.97
C ARG A 34 4.46 5.83 12.77
N GLY A 35 5.23 6.90 12.95
CA GLY A 35 6.68 6.92 12.86
C GLY A 35 7.17 7.15 11.44
N VAL A 36 8.36 7.74 11.35
CA VAL A 36 9.04 7.98 10.08
C VAL A 36 9.30 6.63 9.41
N PRO A 37 8.83 6.41 8.16
CA PRO A 37 9.07 5.17 7.43
C PRO A 37 10.56 4.86 7.31
N THR A 38 10.90 3.57 7.42
CA THR A 38 12.27 3.12 7.20
C THR A 38 12.58 3.15 5.70
N ALA A 39 13.58 3.95 5.30
CA ALA A 39 14.05 3.97 3.92
C ALA A 39 14.68 2.60 3.54
N VAL A 40 14.25 2.03 2.42
CA VAL A 40 14.78 0.80 1.85
C VAL A 40 14.95 0.94 0.34
N GLU A 41 15.90 0.19 -0.20
CA GLU A 41 16.16 0.14 -1.64
C GLU A 41 15.43 -1.06 -2.27
N ASP A 42 15.06 -0.92 -3.54
CA ASP A 42 14.48 -1.93 -4.43
C ASP A 42 13.09 -2.48 -4.03
N SER A 43 12.94 -3.03 -2.82
CA SER A 43 11.74 -3.78 -2.42
C SER A 43 11.49 -3.88 -0.92
N VAL A 44 10.23 -4.12 -0.56
CA VAL A 44 9.80 -4.47 0.80
C VAL A 44 9.19 -5.87 0.79
N ARG A 45 9.80 -6.79 1.54
CA ARG A 45 9.28 -8.15 1.71
C ARG A 45 8.63 -8.36 3.07
N ALA A 46 7.33 -8.63 3.06
CA ALA A 46 6.57 -8.85 4.27
C ALA A 46 6.80 -10.24 4.91
N GLY A 47 6.44 -10.33 6.20
CA GLY A 47 6.27 -11.62 6.87
C GLY A 47 5.11 -12.42 6.25
N PRO A 48 5.06 -13.74 6.46
CA PRO A 48 3.95 -14.54 5.93
C PRO A 48 2.66 -14.16 6.68
N GLY A 49 1.57 -13.99 5.94
CA GLY A 49 0.24 -13.66 6.51
C GLY A 49 0.13 -12.29 7.16
N LYS A 50 1.03 -11.35 6.83
CA LYS A 50 0.92 -9.94 7.24
C LYS A 50 -0.01 -9.20 6.29
N ASN A 51 -0.74 -8.22 6.81
CA ASN A 51 -1.47 -7.27 5.99
C ASN A 51 -0.47 -6.30 5.36
N VAL A 52 -0.60 -6.08 4.06
CA VAL A 52 0.29 -5.20 3.30
C VAL A 52 -0.52 -4.13 2.62
N HIS A 53 -0.27 -2.88 3.00
CA HIS A 53 -0.87 -1.70 2.39
C HIS A 53 0.21 -0.93 1.63
N VAL A 54 -0.10 -0.50 0.42
CA VAL A 54 0.82 0.22 -0.46
C VAL A 54 0.21 1.57 -0.79
N LEU A 55 0.90 2.62 -0.41
CA LEU A 55 0.56 4.00 -0.77
C LEU A 55 1.53 4.48 -1.84
N VAL A 56 0.98 4.91 -2.97
CA VAL A 56 1.75 5.62 -4.01
C VAL A 56 1.24 7.05 -4.07
N THR A 57 2.10 8.01 -3.69
CA THR A 57 1.75 9.43 -3.78
C THR A 57 1.92 9.95 -5.19
N ASP A 58 1.32 11.10 -5.46
CA ASP A 58 1.67 11.93 -6.60
C ASP A 58 2.91 12.80 -6.31
N ALA A 59 3.27 13.62 -7.30
CA ALA A 59 4.45 14.48 -7.25
C ALA A 59 4.30 15.65 -6.28
N SER A 60 3.07 16.00 -5.86
CA SER A 60 2.88 17.03 -4.84
C SER A 60 2.91 16.48 -3.43
N GLU A 61 2.94 15.14 -3.26
CA GLU A 61 2.96 14.45 -1.97
C GLU A 61 1.73 14.76 -1.08
N THR A 62 0.68 15.31 -1.69
CA THR A 62 -0.58 15.68 -1.01
C THR A 62 -1.74 14.78 -1.40
N GLN A 63 -1.56 13.99 -2.45
CA GLN A 63 -2.55 13.04 -2.93
C GLN A 63 -1.87 11.72 -3.28
N GLY A 64 -2.64 10.65 -3.34
CA GLY A 64 -2.13 9.34 -3.72
C GLY A 64 -3.22 8.32 -3.88
N ILE A 65 -2.82 7.07 -4.13
CA ILE A 65 -3.70 5.91 -4.09
C ILE A 65 -3.23 4.94 -3.02
N MET A 66 -4.17 4.35 -2.29
CA MET A 66 -3.89 3.29 -1.32
C MET A 66 -4.43 1.97 -1.85
N LEU A 67 -3.59 0.94 -1.83
CA LEU A 67 -3.92 -0.41 -2.28
C LEU A 67 -3.61 -1.42 -1.18
N TYR A 68 -4.59 -2.26 -0.85
CA TYR A 68 -4.40 -3.39 0.04
C TYR A 68 -4.10 -4.64 -0.79
N VAL A 69 -2.98 -5.31 -0.51
CA VAL A 69 -2.56 -6.49 -1.27
C VAL A 69 -3.00 -7.74 -0.53
N ASN A 70 -3.80 -8.57 -1.20
CA ASN A 70 -4.35 -9.81 -0.64
C ASN A 70 -5.12 -9.62 0.68
N ASP A 71 -5.75 -8.45 0.88
CA ASP A 71 -6.59 -8.21 2.06
C ASP A 71 -7.81 -9.13 2.05
N LEU A 72 -7.85 -9.99 3.07
CA LEU A 72 -8.91 -10.95 3.32
C LEU A 72 -9.68 -10.59 4.59
N ASP A 73 -9.74 -9.33 5.01
CA ASP A 73 -10.55 -8.92 6.14
C ASP A 73 -11.58 -7.88 5.74
N THR A 74 -11.23 -6.95 4.85
CA THR A 74 -12.11 -5.88 4.42
C THR A 74 -13.09 -6.35 3.35
N HIS A 75 -14.33 -5.86 3.42
CA HIS A 75 -15.36 -6.13 2.43
C HIS A 75 -15.26 -5.10 1.29
N ASP A 76 -15.63 -5.52 0.08
CA ASP A 76 -15.53 -4.73 -1.15
C ASP A 76 -16.28 -3.39 -1.02
N ASP A 77 -17.47 -3.40 -0.39
CA ASP A 77 -18.30 -2.21 -0.18
C ASP A 77 -17.64 -1.18 0.77
N ILE A 78 -16.89 -1.65 1.76
CA ILE A 78 -16.11 -0.78 2.64
C ILE A 78 -14.99 -0.12 1.84
N LEU A 79 -14.26 -0.89 1.04
CA LEU A 79 -13.16 -0.41 0.20
C LEU A 79 -13.64 0.61 -0.84
N GLU A 80 -14.74 0.30 -1.53
CA GLU A 80 -15.40 1.20 -2.49
C GLU A 80 -15.86 2.50 -1.82
N THR A 81 -16.33 2.44 -0.57
CA THR A 81 -16.79 3.64 0.16
C THR A 81 -15.62 4.50 0.67
N THR A 82 -14.50 3.88 1.04
CA THR A 82 -13.31 4.62 1.52
C THR A 82 -12.42 5.11 0.38
N GLY A 83 -12.58 4.57 -0.83
CA GLY A 83 -11.69 4.82 -1.96
C GLY A 83 -10.37 4.05 -1.90
N VAL A 84 -10.23 3.13 -0.95
CA VAL A 84 -9.05 2.25 -0.86
C VAL A 84 -9.24 1.11 -1.86
N GLY A 85 -8.27 0.87 -2.72
CA GLY A 85 -8.33 -0.26 -3.64
C GLY A 85 -7.78 -1.55 -3.02
N ARG A 86 -8.01 -2.65 -3.72
CA ARG A 86 -7.46 -3.97 -3.39
C ARG A 86 -6.99 -4.67 -4.65
N VAL A 87 -5.86 -5.35 -4.54
CA VAL A 87 -5.34 -6.25 -5.56
C VAL A 87 -5.12 -7.63 -4.95
N MET A 88 -5.68 -8.64 -5.60
CA MET A 88 -5.52 -10.05 -5.28
C MET A 88 -4.39 -10.62 -6.14
N VAL A 89 -3.33 -11.10 -5.49
CA VAL A 89 -2.16 -11.70 -6.14
C VAL A 89 -2.10 -13.18 -5.80
N GLU A 90 -2.26 -14.03 -6.81
CA GLU A 90 -2.20 -15.49 -6.65
C GLU A 90 -0.80 -15.94 -6.18
N ASP A 91 -0.74 -17.07 -5.47
CA ASP A 91 0.54 -17.58 -4.94
C ASP A 91 1.45 -18.06 -6.07
N GLY A 92 2.63 -17.45 -6.17
CA GLY A 92 3.58 -17.68 -7.25
C GLY A 92 3.48 -16.67 -8.40
N ASP A 93 2.53 -15.74 -8.35
CA ASP A 93 2.31 -14.72 -9.38
C ASP A 93 2.66 -13.31 -8.89
N GLU A 94 2.61 -12.37 -9.82
CA GLU A 94 2.81 -10.93 -9.61
C GLU A 94 1.76 -10.11 -10.35
N GLU A 95 1.33 -9.00 -9.74
CA GLU A 95 0.36 -8.07 -10.31
C GLU A 95 0.85 -6.62 -10.21
N PRO A 96 0.61 -5.79 -11.24
CA PRO A 96 0.89 -4.37 -11.18
C PRO A 96 -0.10 -3.67 -10.23
N LEU A 97 0.42 -2.89 -9.30
CA LEU A 97 -0.38 -2.06 -8.40
C LEU A 97 -0.62 -0.67 -9.01
N PHE A 98 0.45 -0.08 -9.53
CA PHE A 98 0.43 1.21 -10.21
C PHE A 98 1.61 1.28 -11.20
N GLN A 99 1.69 2.35 -11.98
CA GLN A 99 2.82 2.55 -12.88
C GLN A 99 4.14 2.50 -12.09
N GLY A 100 4.95 1.47 -12.36
CA GLY A 100 6.23 1.25 -11.72
C GLY A 100 6.19 0.51 -10.39
N VAL A 101 5.02 0.08 -9.89
CA VAL A 101 4.91 -0.62 -8.61
C VAL A 101 4.23 -1.97 -8.82
N THR A 102 4.89 -3.04 -8.39
CA THR A 102 4.44 -4.42 -8.58
C THR A 102 4.41 -5.14 -7.23
N ALA A 103 3.38 -5.95 -7.02
CA ALA A 103 3.32 -6.87 -5.89
C ALA A 103 3.48 -8.31 -6.37
N ARG A 104 4.30 -9.09 -5.66
CA ARG A 104 4.47 -10.53 -5.86
C ARG A 104 4.03 -11.29 -4.63
N SER A 105 3.34 -12.41 -4.81
CA SER A 105 2.99 -13.31 -3.72
C SER A 105 3.78 -14.61 -3.84
N THR A 106 4.48 -15.03 -2.78
CA THR A 106 5.18 -16.32 -2.75
C THR A 106 5.17 -16.92 -1.36
N ALA A 107 4.57 -18.10 -1.21
CA ALA A 107 4.38 -18.80 0.05
C ALA A 107 3.71 -17.90 1.12
N HIS A 108 2.62 -17.24 0.74
CA HIS A 108 1.85 -16.30 1.56
C HIS A 108 2.63 -15.05 2.03
N ARG A 109 3.71 -14.71 1.35
CA ARG A 109 4.49 -13.49 1.58
C ARG A 109 4.29 -12.56 0.41
N VAL A 110 3.87 -11.34 0.71
CA VAL A 110 3.83 -10.26 -0.27
C VAL A 110 5.19 -9.57 -0.29
N GLU A 111 5.70 -9.35 -1.49
CA GLU A 111 6.86 -8.52 -1.79
C GLU A 111 6.42 -7.39 -2.71
N VAL A 112 6.79 -6.16 -2.38
CA VAL A 112 6.46 -4.96 -3.17
C VAL A 112 7.76 -4.40 -3.71
N GLU A 113 7.84 -4.29 -5.04
CA GLU A 113 8.96 -3.74 -5.80
C GLU A 113 8.51 -2.43 -6.45
N ALA A 114 9.41 -1.44 -6.52
CA ALA A 114 9.14 -0.18 -7.22
C ALA A 114 10.29 0.28 -8.12
N ASP A 115 9.99 0.57 -9.38
CA ASP A 115 10.87 1.27 -10.31
C ASP A 115 10.62 2.78 -10.22
N LEU A 116 11.44 3.45 -9.41
CA LEU A 116 11.30 4.88 -9.15
C LEU A 116 11.66 5.77 -10.35
N SER A 117 12.25 5.21 -11.42
CA SER A 117 12.49 5.97 -12.65
C SER A 117 11.20 6.29 -13.43
N VAL A 118 10.11 5.58 -13.13
CA VAL A 118 8.79 5.78 -13.75
C VAL A 118 7.72 6.26 -12.76
N VAL A 119 7.93 6.09 -11.45
CA VAL A 119 7.02 6.60 -10.42
C VAL A 119 7.20 8.11 -10.29
N ASN A 120 6.11 8.87 -10.38
CA ASN A 120 6.13 10.34 -10.29
C ASN A 120 5.71 10.82 -8.88
N GLY A 121 6.24 10.20 -7.83
CA GLY A 121 5.86 10.42 -6.44
C GLY A 121 6.64 9.48 -5.51
N ARG A 122 6.11 9.19 -4.32
CA ARG A 122 6.75 8.36 -3.30
C ARG A 122 5.99 7.06 -3.08
N VAL A 123 6.69 5.98 -2.73
CA VAL A 123 6.11 4.66 -2.51
C VAL A 123 6.33 4.23 -1.06
N PHE A 124 5.24 4.08 -0.33
CA PHE A 124 5.24 3.59 1.04
C PHE A 124 4.61 2.21 1.12
N VAL A 125 5.20 1.36 1.95
CA VAL A 125 4.69 0.01 2.23
C VAL A 125 4.51 -0.13 3.73
N PHE A 126 3.27 -0.41 4.14
CA PHE A 126 2.92 -0.66 5.53
C PHE A 126 2.68 -2.15 5.71
N VAL A 127 3.34 -2.74 6.71
CA VAL A 127 3.24 -4.15 7.04
C VAL A 127 2.73 -4.27 8.46
N GLU A 128 1.51 -4.75 8.62
CA GLU A 128 0.82 -4.79 9.91
C GLU A 128 0.21 -6.15 10.23
N ASP A 129 -0.06 -6.34 11.53
CA ASP A 129 -0.95 -7.34 12.08
C ASP A 129 -1.44 -6.89 13.48
N GLU A 130 -2.13 -7.76 14.18
CA GLU A 130 -2.63 -7.49 15.55
C GLU A 130 -1.52 -7.13 16.55
N MET A 131 -0.25 -7.49 16.27
CA MET A 131 0.88 -7.25 17.17
C MET A 131 1.63 -5.96 16.88
N GLY A 132 1.39 -5.31 15.75
CA GLY A 132 1.95 -4.00 15.45
C GLY A 132 2.10 -3.70 13.96
N GLU A 133 2.65 -2.53 13.70
CA GLU A 133 2.82 -1.94 12.37
C GLU A 133 4.30 -1.64 12.12
N ARG A 134 4.72 -1.77 10.87
CA ARG A 134 6.01 -1.25 10.37
C ARG A 134 5.78 -0.52 9.07
N SER A 135 6.37 0.66 8.93
CA SER A 135 6.32 1.49 7.74
C SER A 135 7.68 1.53 7.04
N PHE A 136 7.65 1.43 5.71
CA PHE A 136 8.81 1.49 4.85
C PHE A 136 8.57 2.49 3.72
N GLU A 137 9.62 3.14 3.26
CA GLU A 137 9.63 3.94 2.04
C GLU A 137 10.65 3.34 1.07
N ILE A 138 10.22 3.03 -0.15
CA ILE A 138 11.14 2.59 -1.20
C ILE A 138 11.76 3.85 -1.81
N VAL A 139 13.09 3.98 -1.71
CA VAL A 139 13.87 5.13 -2.18
C VAL A 139 14.86 4.72 -3.27
N GLU A 140 15.36 5.70 -4.02
CA GLU A 140 16.39 5.45 -5.04
C GLU A 140 17.67 4.95 -4.38
N ASN A 141 18.37 4.02 -5.04
CA ASN A 141 19.73 3.64 -4.65
C ASN A 141 20.65 4.87 -4.75
N ALA A 142 21.33 5.20 -3.66
CA ALA A 142 22.18 6.40 -3.54
C ALA A 142 23.56 6.27 -4.23
#